data_AF-A0A1J0VYL3-F1
#
_entry.id   AF-A0A1J0VYL3-F1
#
_cell.length_a   1.000
_cell.length_b   1.000
_cell.length_c   1.000
_cell.angle_alpha   90.00
_cell.angle_beta   90.00
_cell.angle_gamma   90.00
#
_symmetry.space_group_name_H-M   'P 1'
#
loop_
_entity.id
_entity.type
_entity.pdbx_description
1 polymer ?
#
loop_
_entity_poly.entity_id
_entity_poly.type
_entity_poly.pdbx_seq_one_letter_code
_entity_poly.pdbx_strand_id
1 'polypeptide(L)'
;MLDGHDQIILPADPVHGIQVCSGLADLVLDMLRHSRIVTPIVDNVATRTRTFLTTSPKAGDTRKVALFPPTSTVQAIRTVTGSPIPLPTPGEDTRVWLDEPRPDCLADFELLVSFTLDAARATLHAA
;
A
#
# COMPACT_ATOMS: atom_id res chain seq x y z
N MET A 1 13.39 -1.82 12.18
CA MET A 1 13.52 -1.74 13.65
C MET A 1 12.53 -2.74 14.23
N LEU A 2 12.87 -3.51 15.25
CA LEU A 2 11.87 -4.33 15.95
C LEU A 2 11.13 -3.44 16.96
N ASP A 3 9.80 -3.54 17.06
CA ASP A 3 9.04 -2.86 18.11
C ASP A 3 9.03 -3.67 19.42
N GLY A 4 8.28 -3.20 20.42
CA GLY A 4 8.13 -3.90 21.72
C GLY A 4 7.39 -5.24 21.64
N HIS A 5 7.00 -5.67 20.44
CA HIS A 5 6.33 -6.93 20.13
C HIS A 5 7.11 -7.77 19.12
N ASP A 6 8.42 -7.48 18.96
CA ASP A 6 9.31 -8.12 17.98
C ASP A 6 8.84 -7.99 16.53
N GLN A 7 8.03 -6.99 16.19
CA GLN A 7 7.57 -6.76 14.81
C GLN A 7 8.55 -5.88 14.06
N ILE A 8 8.84 -6.24 12.80
CA ILE A 8 9.64 -5.37 11.92
C ILE A 8 8.80 -4.15 11.54
N ILE A 9 9.17 -3.00 12.09
CA ILE A 9 8.61 -1.69 11.73
C ILE A 9 9.62 -0.91 10.88
N LEU A 10 9.12 -0.43 9.73
CA LEU A 10 9.78 0.52 8.85
C LEU A 10 9.13 1.89 9.03
N PRO A 11 9.86 2.93 9.49
CA PRO A 11 9.31 4.29 9.49
C PRO A 11 9.11 4.77 8.06
N ALA A 12 7.96 5.37 7.79
CA ALA A 12 7.65 5.93 6.48
C ALA A 12 8.49 7.19 6.22
N ASP A 13 9.63 7.06 5.57
CA ASP A 13 10.51 8.19 5.24
C ASP A 13 11.07 8.05 3.81
N PRO A 14 12.15 7.27 3.54
CA PRO A 14 12.53 7.02 2.15
C PRO A 14 11.55 6.07 1.44
N VAL A 15 10.73 5.35 2.21
CA VAL A 15 9.72 4.41 1.72
C VAL A 15 8.39 4.80 2.31
N HIS A 16 7.37 4.88 1.46
CA HIS A 16 5.99 5.11 1.87
C HIS A 16 5.11 3.94 1.47
N GLY A 17 3.84 3.98 1.85
CA GLY A 17 2.88 2.94 1.52
C GLY A 17 1.52 3.50 1.15
N ILE A 18 0.82 2.78 0.28
CA ILE A 18 -0.62 2.90 0.10
C ILE A 18 -1.24 1.59 0.55
N GLN A 19 -2.06 1.67 1.61
CA GLN A 19 -2.81 0.54 2.12
C GLN A 19 -4.23 0.60 1.57
N VAL A 20 -4.70 -0.50 1.01
CA VAL A 20 -6.03 -0.61 0.39
C VAL A 20 -6.77 -1.84 0.90
N CYS A 21 -8.09 -1.82 0.90
CA CYS A 21 -8.91 -3.00 1.21
C CYS A 21 -8.86 -4.04 0.09
N SER A 22 -9.05 -5.32 0.42
CA SER A 22 -8.83 -6.46 -0.51
C SER A 22 -9.48 -6.33 -1.88
N GLY A 23 -10.76 -5.93 -1.95
CA GLY A 23 -11.47 -5.81 -3.23
C GLY A 23 -10.88 -4.75 -4.16
N LEU A 24 -10.34 -3.66 -3.59
CA LEU A 24 -9.60 -2.65 -4.35
C LEU A 24 -8.17 -3.13 -4.66
N ALA A 25 -7.56 -3.88 -3.73
CA ALA A 25 -6.20 -4.37 -3.84
C ALA A 25 -5.97 -5.27 -5.06
N ASP A 26 -6.93 -6.15 -5.38
CA ASP A 26 -6.83 -7.05 -6.53
C ASP A 26 -6.79 -6.26 -7.85
N LEU A 27 -7.63 -5.23 -7.98
CA LEU A 27 -7.65 -4.37 -9.16
C LEU A 27 -6.36 -3.55 -9.30
N VAL A 28 -5.85 -2.99 -8.20
CA VAL A 28 -4.56 -2.27 -8.21
C VAL A 28 -3.43 -3.22 -8.63
N LEU A 29 -3.43 -4.45 -8.13
CA LEU A 29 -2.44 -5.47 -8.48
C LEU A 29 -2.51 -5.85 -9.97
N ASP A 30 -3.71 -6.00 -10.53
CA ASP A 30 -3.89 -6.29 -11.95
C ASP A 30 -3.40 -5.12 -12.83
N MET A 31 -3.65 -3.87 -12.43
CA MET A 31 -3.14 -2.68 -13.12
C MET A 31 -1.60 -2.61 -13.08
N LEU A 32 -0.99 -2.91 -11.93
CA LEU A 32 0.47 -2.98 -11.78
C LEU A 32 1.06 -4.05 -12.71
N ARG A 33 0.48 -5.26 -12.70
CA ARG A 33 0.89 -6.38 -13.55
C ARG A 33 0.77 -6.04 -15.04
N HIS A 34 -0.35 -5.45 -15.44
CA HIS A 34 -0.58 -5.04 -16.82
C HIS A 34 0.44 -3.99 -17.28
N SER A 35 0.82 -3.10 -16.38
CA SER A 35 1.81 -2.04 -16.61
C SER A 35 3.25 -2.48 -16.39
N ARG A 36 3.48 -3.75 -16.03
CA ARG A 36 4.79 -4.33 -15.69
C ARG A 36 5.54 -3.57 -14.60
N ILE A 37 4.79 -2.97 -13.68
CA ILE A 37 5.34 -2.27 -12.52
C ILE A 37 5.43 -3.28 -11.39
N VAL A 38 6.60 -3.34 -10.78
CA VAL A 38 6.86 -4.13 -9.58
C VAL A 38 6.92 -3.18 -8.41
N THR A 39 6.37 -3.60 -7.28
CA THR A 39 6.66 -3.00 -5.99
C THR A 39 6.53 -4.05 -4.88
N PRO A 40 7.21 -3.90 -3.73
CA PRO A 40 7.00 -4.80 -2.62
C PRO A 40 5.58 -4.64 -2.08
N ILE A 41 4.93 -5.76 -1.78
CA ILE A 41 3.53 -5.77 -1.31
C ILE A 41 3.45 -6.61 -0.05
N VAL A 42 2.98 -5.99 1.02
CA VAL A 42 2.61 -6.67 2.26
C VAL A 42 1.12 -7.00 2.19
N ASP A 43 0.77 -8.27 2.28
CA ASP A 43 -0.60 -8.71 2.49
C ASP A 43 -0.84 -8.95 3.98
N ASN A 44 -1.80 -8.23 4.55
CA ASN A 44 -2.26 -8.44 5.93
C ASN A 44 -3.56 -9.24 5.89
N VAL A 45 -3.42 -10.55 6.10
CA VAL A 45 -4.51 -11.53 6.03
C VAL A 45 -5.52 -11.28 7.16
N ALA A 46 -5.05 -10.82 8.33
CA ALA A 46 -5.91 -10.56 9.48
C ALA A 46 -6.87 -9.39 9.24
N THR A 47 -6.41 -8.32 8.60
CA THR A 47 -7.23 -7.12 8.32
C THR A 47 -7.77 -7.08 6.91
N ARG A 48 -7.43 -8.05 6.04
CA ARG A 48 -7.81 -8.09 4.62
C ARG A 48 -7.42 -6.81 3.89
N THR A 49 -6.22 -6.31 4.16
CA THR A 49 -5.65 -5.12 3.52
C THR A 49 -4.30 -5.44 2.91
N ARG A 50 -3.99 -4.84 1.77
CA ARG A 50 -2.65 -4.88 1.20
C ARG A 50 -1.99 -3.52 1.29
N THR A 51 -0.74 -3.50 1.67
CA THR A 51 0.11 -2.31 1.68
C THR A 51 1.13 -2.45 0.56
N PHE A 52 0.98 -1.60 -0.44
CA PHE A 52 1.90 -1.47 -1.55
C PHE A 52 2.97 -0.45 -1.14
N LEU A 53 4.23 -0.87 -1.09
CA LEU A 53 5.33 0.05 -0.79
C LEU A 53 5.62 0.95 -2.00
N THR A 54 6.11 2.15 -1.75
CA THR A 54 6.32 3.19 -2.76
C THR A 54 7.50 4.06 -2.41
N THR A 55 7.97 4.84 -3.39
CA THR A 55 8.83 6.00 -3.13
C THR A 55 8.13 7.04 -2.27
N SER A 56 8.86 8.03 -1.79
CA SER A 56 8.27 9.14 -1.03
C SER A 56 7.32 9.98 -1.91
N PRO A 57 6.25 10.54 -1.33
CA PRO A 57 5.43 11.55 -2.00
C PRO A 57 6.29 12.76 -2.39
N LYS A 58 5.86 13.49 -3.42
CA LYS A 58 6.53 14.74 -3.80
C LYS A 58 6.53 15.75 -2.65
N ALA A 59 7.58 16.55 -2.58
CA ALA A 59 7.68 17.63 -1.60
C ALA A 59 6.46 18.56 -1.70
N GLY A 60 5.83 18.86 -0.57
CA GLY A 60 4.63 19.70 -0.51
C GLY A 60 3.32 18.98 -0.87
N ASP A 61 3.31 17.64 -0.94
CA ASP A 61 2.07 16.90 -1.12
C ASP A 61 1.05 17.17 0.00
N THR A 62 -0.13 17.69 -0.37
CA THR A 62 -1.21 18.07 0.55
C THR A 62 -2.40 17.10 0.54
N ARG A 63 -2.29 15.96 -0.16
CA ARG A 63 -3.39 14.98 -0.22
C ARG A 63 -3.68 14.43 1.16
N LYS A 64 -4.97 14.27 1.46
CA LYS A 64 -5.44 13.66 2.71
C LYS A 64 -4.90 12.24 2.87
N VAL A 65 -4.77 11.81 4.12
CA VAL A 65 -4.36 10.44 4.47
C VAL A 65 -5.33 9.42 3.90
N ALA A 66 -6.63 9.61 4.12
CA ALA A 66 -7.67 8.84 3.46
C ALA A 66 -7.89 9.39 2.04
N LEU A 67 -7.74 8.51 1.04
CA LEU A 67 -7.90 8.87 -0.37
C LEU A 67 -9.38 8.94 -0.80
N PHE A 68 -10.27 8.32 -0.01
CA PHE A 68 -11.70 8.29 -0.28
C PHE A 68 -12.52 8.77 0.92
N PRO A 69 -13.75 9.28 0.70
CA PRO A 69 -14.68 9.56 1.79
C PRO A 69 -14.97 8.32 2.65
N PRO A 70 -15.23 8.46 3.96
CA PRO A 70 -15.58 7.34 4.85
C PRO A 70 -16.81 6.54 4.41
N THR A 71 -17.70 7.15 3.63
CA THR A 71 -18.92 6.52 3.09
C THR A 71 -18.67 5.69 1.83
N SER A 72 -17.44 5.65 1.32
CA SER A 72 -17.08 4.85 0.14
C SER A 72 -17.04 3.37 0.47
N THR A 73 -17.52 2.54 -0.46
CA THR A 73 -17.48 1.07 -0.36
C THR A 73 -16.05 0.52 -0.46
N VAL A 74 -15.14 1.27 -1.07
CA VAL A 74 -13.71 1.00 -1.12
C VAL A 74 -12.94 1.98 -0.24
N GLN A 75 -11.82 1.54 0.32
CA GLN A 75 -11.00 2.34 1.23
C GLN A 75 -9.53 2.22 0.87
N ALA A 76 -8.83 3.35 0.95
CA ALA A 76 -7.40 3.45 0.76
C ALA A 76 -6.83 4.57 1.64
N ILE A 77 -5.71 4.29 2.29
CA ILE A 77 -4.96 5.27 3.08
C ILE A 77 -3.50 5.29 2.61
N ARG A 78 -2.91 6.49 2.60
CA ARG A 78 -1.45 6.66 2.44
C ARG A 78 -0.76 6.74 3.78
N THR A 79 0.50 6.35 3.85
CA THR A 79 1.34 6.62 5.02
C THR A 79 1.65 8.11 5.15
N VAL A 80 1.83 8.56 6.40
CA VAL A 80 2.33 9.89 6.75
C VAL A 80 3.82 9.77 7.05
N THR A 81 4.61 10.79 6.74
CA THR A 81 6.05 10.77 7.08
C THR A 81 6.26 10.48 8.57
N GLY A 82 7.15 9.54 8.88
CA GLY A 82 7.43 9.02 10.22
C GLY A 82 6.45 7.97 10.73
N SER A 83 5.31 7.72 10.06
CA SER A 83 4.34 6.72 10.50
C SER A 83 4.91 5.30 10.37
N PRO A 84 4.58 4.38 11.29
CA PRO A 84 5.06 3.01 11.21
C PRO A 84 4.41 2.25 10.05
N ILE A 85 5.23 1.53 9.28
CA ILE A 85 4.80 0.53 8.31
C ILE A 85 5.18 -0.84 8.89
N PRO A 86 4.19 -1.63 9.36
CA PRO A 86 4.45 -2.99 9.81
C PRO A 86 4.81 -3.88 8.61
N LEU A 87 5.94 -4.56 8.71
CA LEU A 87 6.43 -5.51 7.72
C LEU A 87 6.28 -6.95 8.24
N PRO A 88 6.16 -7.95 7.34
CA PRO A 88 6.21 -9.36 7.70
C PRO A 88 7.45 -9.69 8.53
N THR A 89 7.22 -10.27 9.70
CA THR A 89 8.27 -10.76 10.60
C THR A 89 8.43 -12.28 10.44
N PRO A 90 9.65 -12.84 10.49
CA PRO A 90 9.83 -14.30 10.47
C PRO A 90 9.00 -15.00 11.54
N GLY A 91 8.15 -15.96 11.14
CA GLY A 91 7.28 -16.72 12.04
C GLY A 91 5.92 -16.07 12.33
N GLU A 92 5.66 -14.85 11.82
CA GLU A 92 4.33 -14.23 11.80
C GLU A 92 3.51 -14.81 10.64
N ASP A 93 2.27 -15.20 10.90
CA ASP A 93 1.34 -15.75 9.90
C ASP A 93 0.29 -14.72 9.40
N THR A 94 0.19 -13.56 10.05
CA THR A 94 -0.81 -12.55 9.72
C THR A 94 -0.40 -11.61 8.60
N ARG A 95 0.91 -11.34 8.45
CA ARG A 95 1.47 -10.48 7.41
C ARG A 95 2.47 -11.26 6.59
N VAL A 96 2.26 -11.27 5.28
CA VAL A 96 3.11 -12.00 4.34
C VAL A 96 3.55 -11.08 3.21
N TRP A 97 4.72 -11.35 2.65
CA TRP A 97 5.12 -10.71 1.40
C TRP A 97 4.36 -11.39 0.26
N LEU A 98 3.54 -10.62 -0.44
CA LEU A 98 2.96 -11.06 -1.72
C LEU A 98 3.97 -10.84 -2.85
N ASP A 99 4.69 -9.73 -2.79
CA ASP A 99 5.87 -9.45 -3.61
C ASP A 99 6.99 -8.98 -2.67
N GLU A 100 8.12 -9.69 -2.69
CA GLU A 100 9.25 -9.41 -1.80
C GLU A 100 10.05 -8.16 -2.22
N PRO A 101 10.66 -7.46 -1.24
CA PRO A 101 11.51 -6.32 -1.53
C PRO A 101 12.76 -6.73 -2.33
N ARG A 102 12.97 -6.04 -3.44
CA ARG A 102 14.19 -6.09 -4.26
C ARG A 102 14.86 -4.71 -4.32
N PRO A 103 16.18 -4.63 -4.57
CA PRO A 103 16.83 -3.35 -4.80
C PRO A 103 16.11 -2.54 -5.88
N ASP A 104 15.90 -1.24 -5.64
CA ASP A 104 15.35 -0.26 -6.59
C ASP A 104 13.99 -0.61 -7.20
N CYS A 105 13.17 -1.42 -6.51
CA CYS A 105 11.89 -1.88 -7.03
C CYS A 105 10.67 -1.13 -6.48
N LEU A 106 10.82 0.04 -5.88
CA LEU A 106 9.68 0.80 -5.38
C LEU A 106 8.91 1.46 -6.54
N ALA A 107 7.60 1.24 -6.60
CA ALA A 107 6.73 2.01 -7.48
C ALA A 107 6.73 3.49 -7.07
N ASP A 108 6.60 4.37 -8.06
CA ASP A 108 6.41 5.79 -7.83
C ASP A 108 5.11 6.06 -7.04
N PHE A 109 5.19 6.90 -6.01
CA PHE A 109 4.04 7.24 -5.16
C PHE A 109 2.85 7.78 -5.99
N GLU A 110 3.12 8.70 -6.92
CA GLU A 110 2.06 9.35 -7.71
C GLU A 110 1.36 8.35 -8.61
N LEU A 111 2.15 7.48 -9.24
CA LEU A 111 1.65 6.43 -10.10
C LEU A 111 0.74 5.47 -9.34
N LEU A 112 1.16 5.03 -8.15
CA LEU A 112 0.37 4.11 -7.35
C LEU A 112 -0.92 4.78 -6.81
N VAL A 113 -0.88 6.06 -6.45
CA VAL A 113 -2.10 6.81 -6.13
C VAL A 113 -3.03 6.86 -7.35
N SER A 114 -2.51 7.12 -8.56
CA SER A 114 -3.33 7.12 -9.78
C SER A 114 -4.01 5.77 -9.98
N PHE A 115 -3.26 4.67 -9.91
CA PHE A 115 -3.81 3.33 -10.07
C PHE A 115 -4.85 3.01 -9.01
N THR A 116 -4.64 3.44 -7.78
CA THR A 116 -5.61 3.29 -6.68
C THR A 116 -6.92 4.02 -6.99
N LEU A 117 -6.84 5.25 -7.52
CA LEU A 117 -8.01 6.04 -7.90
C LEU A 117 -8.71 5.46 -9.13
N ASP A 118 -7.96 4.97 -10.12
CA ASP A 118 -8.49 4.33 -11.34
C ASP A 118 -9.19 3.01 -11.01
N ALA A 119 -8.59 2.17 -10.18
CA ALA A 119 -9.19 0.95 -9.69
C ALA A 119 -10.50 1.23 -8.94
N ALA A 120 -10.53 2.27 -8.09
CA ALA A 120 -11.74 2.67 -7.40
C ALA A 120 -12.84 3.13 -8.37
N ARG A 121 -12.49 3.89 -9.43
CA ARG A 121 -13.44 4.24 -10.49
C ARG A 121 -14.02 3.00 -11.17
N ALA A 122 -13.17 2.01 -11.49
CA ALA A 122 -13.63 0.76 -12.10
C ALA A 122 -14.61 -0.01 -11.19
N THR A 123 -14.40 -0.03 -9.86
CA THR A 123 -15.35 -0.66 -8.94
C THR A 123 -16.73 -0.02 -8.94
N LEU A 124 -16.82 1.30 -9.16
CA LEU A 124 -18.10 2.01 -9.21
C LEU A 124 -18.88 1.76 -10.51
N HIS A 125 -18.19 1.47 -11.61
CA HIS A 125 -18.83 1.17 -12.91
C HIS A 125 -19.27 -0.29 -13.05
N ALA A 126 -18.73 -1.18 -12.22
CA ALA A 126 -19.09 -2.60 -12.22
C ALA A 126 -20.24 -2.95 -11.25
N ALA A 127 -20.69 -1.99 -10.44
CA ALA A 127 -21.80 -2.12 -9.48
C ALA A 127 -23.11 -1.57 -10.06
#